data_AF-A0A6J8C641-F1
#
_entry.id   AF-A0A6J8C641-F1
#
_cell.length_a   1.000
_cell.length_b   1.000
_cell.length_c   1.000
_cell.angle_alpha   90.00
_cell.angle_beta   90.00
_cell.angle_gamma   90.00
#
_symmetry.space_group_name_H-M   'P 1'
#
loop_
_entity.id
_entity.type
_entity.pdbx_description
1 polymer ?
#
loop_
_entity_poly.entity_id
_entity_poly.type
_entity_poly.pdbx_seq_one_letter_code
_entity_poly.pdbx_strand_id
1 'polypeptide(L)'
;MTGKDVEEALSGLPVAVCCAEDLPSYVSDRPRTFVVNTDNCDQEGSHWVAFHFPASGPLEFFDSLGRLPETYQRYFRYVLIVNGPEHCVVGNQIQPDDSDTCGLYCIYYVKLRCRGLEMKDIINNFSSTDLIKNDSKLVAYLDKKKKERRKKEKKKNLKPPTCMCSRSQVLNQILYLEV
;
A
#
# COMPACT_ATOMS: atom_id res chain seq x y z
N MET A 1 -7.37 8.29 -11.92
CA MET A 1 -6.38 7.18 -11.85
C MET A 1 -7.08 5.84 -11.98
N THR A 2 -6.56 4.87 -12.75
CA THR A 2 -7.20 3.56 -12.96
C THR A 2 -6.86 2.55 -11.86
N GLY A 3 -7.68 1.51 -11.69
CA GLY A 3 -7.38 0.42 -10.74
C GLY A 3 -6.05 -0.28 -11.03
N LYS A 4 -5.71 -0.45 -12.31
CA LYS A 4 -4.43 -1.01 -12.75
C LYS A 4 -3.22 -0.16 -12.31
N ASP A 5 -3.35 1.16 -12.28
CA ASP A 5 -2.29 2.05 -11.78
C ASP A 5 -2.08 1.84 -10.27
N VAL A 6 -3.17 1.65 -9.52
CA VAL A 6 -3.16 1.37 -8.08
C VAL A 6 -2.53 0.01 -7.80
N GLU A 7 -2.92 -1.03 -8.54
CA GLU A 7 -2.32 -2.38 -8.49
C GLU A 7 -0.82 -2.37 -8.79
N GLU A 8 -0.37 -1.73 -9.89
CA GLU A 8 1.06 -1.64 -10.21
C GLU A 8 1.84 -0.88 -9.12
N ALA A 9 1.22 0.17 -8.56
CA ALA A 9 1.82 0.95 -7.50
C ALA A 9 1.95 0.17 -6.17
N LEU A 10 1.06 -0.80 -5.91
CA LEU A 10 1.01 -1.62 -4.69
C LEU A 10 1.57 -3.04 -4.85
N SER A 11 1.92 -3.44 -6.08
CA SER A 11 2.46 -4.76 -6.41
C SER A 11 3.56 -5.23 -5.45
N GLY A 12 3.37 -6.43 -4.90
CA GLY A 12 4.26 -7.04 -3.90
C GLY A 12 3.95 -6.68 -2.44
N LEU A 13 2.87 -5.94 -2.16
CA LEU A 13 2.34 -5.72 -0.80
C LEU A 13 1.11 -6.62 -0.55
N PRO A 14 0.82 -6.99 0.72
CA PRO A 14 -0.36 -7.79 1.08
C PRO A 14 -1.63 -6.93 1.12
N VAL A 15 -2.09 -6.51 -0.06
CA VAL A 15 -3.26 -5.66 -0.27
C VAL A 15 -4.01 -6.11 -1.51
N ALA A 16 -5.34 -6.15 -1.43
CA ALA A 16 -6.21 -6.33 -2.59
C ALA A 16 -6.63 -4.97 -3.15
N VAL A 17 -6.83 -4.89 -4.46
CA VAL A 17 -7.48 -3.74 -5.12
C VAL A 17 -8.76 -4.29 -5.75
N CYS A 18 -9.89 -3.60 -5.55
CA CYS A 18 -11.19 -4.06 -6.06
C CYS A 18 -12.14 -2.88 -6.31
N CYS A 19 -13.23 -3.12 -7.05
CA CYS A 19 -14.37 -2.21 -7.05
C CYS A 19 -15.15 -2.34 -5.73
N ALA A 20 -16.24 -1.58 -5.61
CA ALA A 20 -17.09 -1.69 -4.44
C ALA A 20 -17.68 -3.09 -4.29
N GLU A 21 -18.41 -3.58 -5.29
CA GLU A 21 -19.14 -4.86 -5.28
C GLU A 21 -18.30 -6.07 -4.83
N ASP A 22 -17.02 -6.08 -5.17
CA ASP A 22 -16.05 -7.12 -4.82
C ASP A 22 -15.49 -7.02 -3.38
N LEU A 23 -15.79 -5.95 -2.62
CA LEU A 23 -15.37 -5.82 -1.21
C LEU A 23 -16.13 -6.83 -0.34
N PRO A 24 -15.45 -7.84 0.25
CA PRO A 24 -16.13 -8.86 1.04
C PRO A 24 -16.80 -8.28 2.29
N SER A 25 -18.04 -8.71 2.54
CA SER A 25 -18.78 -8.33 3.74
C SER A 25 -18.10 -8.77 5.03
N TYR A 26 -17.42 -9.92 5.04
CA TYR A 26 -16.70 -10.46 6.19
C TYR A 26 -15.25 -10.83 5.84
N VAL A 27 -14.32 -10.47 6.73
CA VAL A 27 -12.88 -10.61 6.58
C VAL A 27 -12.35 -11.47 7.73
N SER A 28 -12.24 -12.76 7.46
CA SER A 28 -11.82 -13.80 8.40
C SER A 28 -10.31 -13.87 8.60
N ASP A 29 -9.51 -13.57 7.57
CA ASP A 29 -8.05 -13.59 7.63
C ASP A 29 -7.49 -12.19 7.87
N ARG A 30 -6.61 -12.04 8.87
CA ARG A 30 -6.09 -10.75 9.32
C ARG A 30 -4.59 -10.86 9.65
N PRO A 31 -3.77 -9.81 9.42
CA PRO A 31 -4.17 -8.49 8.92
C PRO A 31 -4.46 -8.48 7.41
N ARG A 32 -5.47 -7.74 6.99
CA ARG A 32 -5.89 -7.60 5.59
C ARG A 32 -6.11 -6.13 5.24
N THR A 33 -5.77 -5.74 4.02
CA THR A 33 -6.01 -4.39 3.49
C THR A 33 -6.65 -4.47 2.12
N PHE A 34 -7.61 -3.59 1.84
CA PHE A 34 -8.23 -3.39 0.53
C PHE A 34 -8.08 -1.92 0.14
N VAL A 35 -7.80 -1.66 -1.14
CA VAL A 35 -8.00 -0.35 -1.76
C VAL A 35 -9.18 -0.50 -2.71
N VAL A 36 -10.25 0.23 -2.41
CA VAL A 36 -11.58 0.00 -2.94
C VAL A 36 -11.98 1.20 -3.76
N ASN A 37 -12.40 0.97 -5.00
CA ASN A 37 -13.12 2.01 -5.74
C ASN A 37 -14.53 2.13 -5.18
N THR A 38 -15.04 3.33 -4.99
CA THR A 38 -16.39 3.56 -4.43
C THR A 38 -17.52 3.13 -5.36
N ASP A 39 -17.23 3.02 -6.66
CA ASP A 39 -18.19 2.66 -7.69
C ASP A 39 -18.17 1.14 -7.95
N ASN A 40 -19.18 0.64 -8.67
CA ASN A 40 -19.25 -0.76 -9.07
C ASN A 40 -18.24 -1.10 -10.18
N CYS A 41 -18.00 -2.38 -10.40
CA CYS A 41 -16.98 -2.88 -11.33
C CYS A 41 -17.21 -2.53 -12.81
N ASP A 42 -18.44 -2.15 -13.18
CA ASP A 42 -18.84 -1.72 -14.51
C ASP A 42 -18.74 -0.20 -14.74
N GLN A 43 -18.30 0.56 -13.74
CA GLN A 43 -18.22 2.02 -13.76
C GLN A 43 -16.78 2.53 -13.87
N GLU A 44 -16.60 3.80 -14.29
CA GLU A 44 -15.27 4.39 -14.55
C GLU A 44 -14.42 4.56 -13.27
N GLY A 45 -15.06 4.64 -12.11
CA GLY A 45 -14.42 4.57 -10.80
C GLY A 45 -14.08 5.94 -10.20
N SER A 46 -15.09 6.61 -9.65
CA SER A 46 -15.06 8.02 -9.23
C SER A 46 -14.12 8.35 -8.07
N HIS A 47 -13.98 7.47 -7.07
CA HIS A 47 -13.15 7.73 -5.88
C HIS A 47 -12.49 6.47 -5.35
N TRP A 48 -11.37 6.64 -4.63
CA TRP A 48 -10.58 5.56 -4.04
C TRP A 48 -10.47 5.74 -2.53
N VAL A 49 -10.86 4.70 -1.79
CA VAL A 49 -10.75 4.61 -0.32
C VAL A 49 -9.96 3.36 0.05
N ALA A 50 -9.53 3.23 1.32
CA ALA A 50 -8.90 2.01 1.79
C ALA A 50 -9.54 1.49 3.09
N PHE A 51 -9.73 0.17 3.16
CA PHE A 51 -10.16 -0.54 4.36
C PHE A 51 -8.99 -1.34 4.90
N HIS A 52 -8.71 -1.24 6.20
CA HIS A 52 -7.72 -2.06 6.87
C HIS A 52 -8.31 -2.76 8.09
N PHE A 53 -8.12 -4.09 8.10
CA PHE A 53 -8.56 -5.01 9.13
C PHE A 53 -7.29 -5.51 9.83
N PRO A 54 -6.83 -4.86 10.92
CA PRO A 54 -5.63 -5.30 11.62
C PRO A 54 -5.85 -6.64 12.34
N ALA A 55 -4.76 -7.27 12.76
CA ALA A 55 -4.83 -8.49 13.59
C ALA A 55 -5.38 -8.21 15.01
N SER A 56 -5.26 -6.97 15.49
CA SER A 56 -5.79 -6.47 16.76
C SER A 56 -5.95 -4.95 16.68
N GLY A 57 -6.85 -4.38 17.48
CA GLY A 57 -7.21 -2.96 17.46
C GLY A 57 -8.40 -2.63 16.54
N PRO A 58 -8.76 -1.34 16.43
CA PRO A 58 -9.89 -0.88 15.63
C PRO A 58 -9.62 -1.07 14.13
N LEU A 59 -10.69 -1.28 13.37
CA LEU A 59 -10.63 -1.26 11.91
C LEU A 59 -10.33 0.16 11.43
N GLU A 60 -9.72 0.33 10.26
CA GLU A 60 -9.47 1.65 9.68
C GLU A 60 -10.23 1.80 8.35
N PHE A 61 -11.02 2.86 8.21
CA PHE A 61 -11.56 3.33 6.94
C PHE A 61 -10.83 4.64 6.59
N PHE A 62 -9.96 4.56 5.59
CA PHE A 62 -9.16 5.67 5.11
C PHE A 62 -9.79 6.30 3.87
N ASP A 63 -10.16 7.57 4.00
CA ASP A 63 -10.60 8.44 2.90
C ASP A 63 -9.88 9.79 3.03
N SER A 64 -9.12 10.18 2.01
CA SER A 64 -8.36 11.44 2.00
C SER A 64 -9.23 12.70 1.92
N LEU A 65 -10.51 12.58 1.56
CA LEU A 65 -11.50 13.65 1.65
C LEU A 65 -12.15 13.74 3.05
N GLY A 66 -11.81 12.85 3.99
CA GLY A 66 -12.37 12.85 5.35
C GLY A 66 -13.85 12.49 5.43
N ARG A 67 -14.42 11.92 4.35
CA ARG A 67 -15.83 11.50 4.30
C ARG A 67 -16.02 10.18 5.04
N LEU A 68 -17.26 9.92 5.46
CA LEU A 68 -17.62 8.74 6.24
C LEU A 68 -18.00 7.58 5.30
N PRO A 69 -17.89 6.30 5.73
CA PRO A 69 -18.20 5.16 4.87
C PRO A 69 -19.66 5.15 4.36
N GLU A 70 -20.59 5.78 5.07
CA GLU A 70 -22.00 5.98 4.67
C GLU A 70 -22.18 6.96 3.51
N THR A 71 -21.17 7.74 3.15
CA THR A 71 -21.21 8.68 2.01
C THR A 71 -21.22 7.94 0.66
N TYR A 72 -20.80 6.68 0.64
CA TYR A 72 -20.65 5.87 -0.57
C TYR A 72 -21.70 4.75 -0.63
N GLN A 73 -21.28 3.51 -0.84
CA GLN A 73 -22.18 2.36 -0.86
C GLN A 73 -22.78 2.11 0.52
N ARG A 74 -24.09 1.86 0.56
CA ARG A 74 -24.87 1.67 1.80
C ARG A 74 -24.31 0.59 2.73
N TYR A 75 -23.58 -0.40 2.20
CA TYR A 75 -22.99 -1.49 2.98
C TYR A 75 -21.54 -1.23 3.44
N PHE A 76 -20.86 -0.16 3.05
CA PHE A 76 -19.50 0.13 3.52
C PHE A 76 -19.43 0.27 5.05
N ARG A 77 -20.41 0.96 5.67
CA ARG A 77 -20.57 0.98 7.14
C ARG A 77 -20.83 -0.43 7.70
N TYR A 78 -21.66 -1.23 7.01
CA TYR A 78 -21.99 -2.58 7.44
C TYR A 78 -20.75 -3.50 7.47
N VAL A 79 -19.87 -3.41 6.46
CA VAL A 79 -18.57 -4.12 6.42
C VAL A 79 -17.76 -3.83 7.68
N LEU A 80 -17.68 -2.59 8.14
CA LEU A 80 -16.97 -2.26 9.38
C LEU A 80 -17.65 -2.88 10.61
N ILE A 81 -18.98 -2.71 10.73
CA ILE A 81 -19.76 -3.20 11.87
C ILE A 81 -19.68 -4.73 12.06
N VAL A 82 -19.76 -5.52 10.98
CA VAL A 82 -19.71 -6.99 11.10
C VAL A 82 -18.31 -7.54 11.32
N ASN A 83 -17.27 -6.73 11.10
CA ASN A 83 -15.88 -7.15 11.25
C ASN A 83 -15.23 -6.70 12.56
N GLY A 84 -15.84 -5.79 13.33
CA GLY A 84 -15.38 -5.45 14.68
C GLY A 84 -16.26 -4.43 15.41
N PRO A 85 -16.11 -4.31 16.74
CA PRO A 85 -16.87 -3.38 17.56
C PRO A 85 -16.44 -1.91 17.35
N GLU A 86 -15.22 -1.69 16.89
CA GLU A 86 -14.59 -0.37 16.79
C GLU A 86 -13.96 -0.16 15.42
N HIS A 87 -14.11 1.06 14.89
CA HIS A 87 -13.40 1.51 13.69
C HIS A 87 -13.01 2.98 13.81
N CYS A 88 -11.94 3.36 13.12
CA CYS A 88 -11.46 4.72 13.00
C CYS A 88 -11.63 5.21 11.56
N VAL A 89 -11.88 6.52 11.42
CA VAL A 89 -11.96 7.23 10.13
C VAL A 89 -10.93 8.36 10.09
N VAL A 90 -10.69 8.92 8.90
CA VAL A 90 -9.87 10.13 8.74
C VAL A 90 -10.64 11.33 9.30
N GLY A 91 -10.14 11.92 10.39
CA GLY A 91 -10.86 12.97 11.13
C GLY A 91 -10.84 14.38 10.52
N ASN A 92 -9.98 14.64 9.52
CA ASN A 92 -9.93 15.90 8.79
C ASN A 92 -9.59 15.62 7.32
N GLN A 93 -10.22 16.35 6.40
CA GLN A 93 -9.86 16.34 4.98
C GLN A 93 -8.38 16.69 4.79
N ILE A 94 -7.69 15.94 3.92
CA ILE A 94 -6.27 16.14 3.57
C ILE A 94 -6.03 16.32 2.06
N GLN A 95 -7.00 15.96 1.22
CA GLN A 95 -7.00 16.15 -0.24
C GLN A 95 -7.99 17.29 -0.64
N PRO A 96 -7.68 18.13 -1.63
CA PRO A 96 -8.65 19.06 -2.24
C PRO A 96 -9.82 18.33 -2.93
N ASP A 97 -11.06 18.84 -2.84
CA ASP A 97 -12.23 18.21 -3.48
C ASP A 97 -12.16 18.17 -5.02
N ASP A 98 -11.38 19.05 -5.64
CA ASP A 98 -11.19 19.16 -7.09
C ASP A 98 -10.00 18.34 -7.63
N SER A 99 -9.35 17.55 -6.77
CA SER A 99 -8.14 16.78 -7.09
C SER A 99 -8.43 15.31 -7.38
N ASP A 100 -7.83 14.74 -8.43
CA ASP A 100 -7.96 13.32 -8.83
C ASP A 100 -7.00 12.37 -8.09
N THR A 101 -6.38 12.86 -7.00
CA THR A 101 -5.25 12.20 -6.33
C THR A 101 -5.62 11.22 -5.21
N CYS A 102 -6.90 10.94 -4.94
CA CYS A 102 -7.34 10.00 -3.88
C CYS A 102 -6.65 8.63 -3.93
N GLY A 103 -6.44 8.09 -5.14
CA GLY A 103 -5.66 6.86 -5.33
C GLY A 103 -4.21 6.98 -4.85
N LEU A 104 -3.55 8.15 -5.01
CA LEU A 104 -2.20 8.40 -4.50
C LEU A 104 -2.17 8.43 -2.98
N TYR A 105 -3.21 8.99 -2.34
CA TYR A 105 -3.35 8.99 -0.88
C TYR A 105 -3.53 7.57 -0.36
N CYS A 106 -4.39 6.76 -0.98
CA CYS A 106 -4.53 5.33 -0.65
C CYS A 106 -3.18 4.58 -0.81
N ILE A 107 -2.47 4.80 -1.92
CA ILE A 107 -1.15 4.22 -2.16
C ILE A 107 -0.13 4.62 -1.08
N TYR A 108 -0.15 5.88 -0.63
CA TYR A 108 0.72 6.39 0.44
C TYR A 108 0.38 5.78 1.79
N TYR A 109 -0.90 5.77 2.16
CA TYR A 109 -1.42 5.15 3.38
C TYR A 109 -1.03 3.68 3.45
N VAL A 110 -1.37 2.86 2.45
CA VAL A 110 -1.04 1.42 2.45
C VAL A 110 0.47 1.20 2.55
N LYS A 111 1.30 1.97 1.83
CA LYS A 111 2.77 1.83 1.89
C LYS A 111 3.38 2.16 3.24
N LEU A 112 2.77 3.03 4.04
CA LEU A 112 3.21 3.32 5.40
C LEU A 112 2.58 2.35 6.42
N ARG A 113 1.33 1.95 6.21
CA ARG A 113 0.62 0.95 7.03
C ARG A 113 1.33 -0.41 6.98
N CYS A 114 1.72 -0.88 5.79
CA CYS A 114 2.56 -2.08 5.62
C CYS A 114 3.97 -1.96 6.21
N ARG A 115 4.40 -0.76 6.65
CA ARG A 115 5.66 -0.52 7.38
C ARG A 115 5.45 -0.37 8.89
N GLY A 116 4.25 -0.64 9.39
CA GLY A 116 3.90 -0.63 10.81
C GLY A 116 3.44 0.71 11.37
N LEU A 117 3.30 1.76 10.56
CA LEU A 117 2.78 3.05 11.04
C LEU A 117 1.26 2.96 11.24
N GLU A 118 0.72 3.66 12.24
CA GLU A 118 -0.71 3.78 12.48
C GLU A 118 -1.35 4.84 11.56
N MET A 119 -2.65 4.74 11.27
CA MET A 119 -3.34 5.72 10.43
C MET A 119 -3.18 7.17 10.93
N LYS A 120 -3.22 7.41 12.25
CA LYS A 120 -3.03 8.74 12.83
C LYS A 120 -1.67 9.36 12.45
N ASP A 121 -0.59 8.58 12.50
CA ASP A 121 0.77 9.05 12.23
C ASP A 121 0.99 9.27 10.74
N ILE A 122 0.26 8.52 9.89
CA ILE A 122 0.20 8.72 8.45
C ILE A 122 -0.51 10.04 8.14
N ILE A 123 -1.69 10.29 8.69
CA ILE A 123 -2.47 11.54 8.50
C ILE A 123 -1.69 12.76 8.99
N ASN A 124 -0.99 12.65 10.12
CA ASN A 124 -0.15 13.73 10.69
C ASN A 124 1.00 14.20 9.76
N ASN A 125 1.23 13.55 8.61
CA ASN A 125 2.11 14.08 7.57
C ASN A 125 1.46 15.19 6.73
N PHE A 126 0.17 15.46 6.86
CA PHE A 126 -0.59 16.39 6.02
C PHE A 126 -1.15 17.56 6.85
N SER A 127 -1.32 18.70 6.20
CA SER A 127 -1.97 19.88 6.79
C SER A 127 -3.48 19.76 6.66
N SER A 128 -4.24 20.02 7.73
CA SER A 128 -5.71 20.14 7.64
C SER A 128 -6.19 21.46 7.03
N THR A 129 -5.28 22.39 6.71
CA THR A 129 -5.62 23.74 6.20
C THR A 129 -4.95 24.09 4.87
N ASP A 130 -3.99 23.30 4.40
CA ASP A 130 -3.19 23.57 3.19
C ASP A 130 -3.19 22.35 2.27
N LEU A 131 -4.37 22.07 1.70
CA LEU A 131 -4.67 20.87 0.93
C LEU A 131 -3.89 20.82 -0.40
N ILE A 132 -3.71 21.97 -1.07
CA ILE A 132 -2.95 22.08 -2.34
C ILE A 132 -1.48 21.69 -2.12
N LYS A 133 -0.90 22.05 -0.97
CA LYS A 133 0.46 21.66 -0.60
C LYS A 133 0.56 20.19 -0.21
N ASN A 134 -0.50 19.58 0.33
CA ASN A 134 -0.54 18.14 0.60
C ASN A 134 -0.38 17.34 -0.69
N ASP A 135 -1.13 17.67 -1.74
CA ASP A 135 -1.02 17.03 -3.05
C ASP A 135 0.38 17.20 -3.65
N SER A 136 0.88 18.44 -3.65
CA SER A 136 2.23 18.76 -4.12
C SER A 136 3.31 17.94 -3.38
N LYS A 137 3.17 17.80 -2.05
CA LYS A 137 4.05 17.00 -1.18
C LYS A 137 3.93 15.50 -1.47
N LEU A 138 2.70 15.00 -1.66
CA LEU A 138 2.40 13.59 -1.94
C LEU A 138 2.98 13.15 -3.28
N VAL A 139 2.71 13.91 -4.35
CA VAL A 139 3.26 13.66 -5.69
C VAL A 139 4.78 13.65 -5.62
N ALA A 140 5.42 14.69 -5.06
CA ALA A 140 6.87 14.77 -4.92
C ALA A 140 7.47 13.58 -4.12
N TYR A 141 6.79 13.11 -3.06
CA TYR A 141 7.20 11.95 -2.28
C TYR A 141 7.16 10.65 -3.12
N LEU A 142 6.04 10.36 -3.78
CA LEU A 142 5.86 9.14 -4.56
C LEU A 142 6.81 9.11 -5.76
N ASP A 143 7.01 10.25 -6.39
CA ASP A 143 7.89 10.41 -7.55
C ASP A 143 9.37 10.22 -7.16
N LYS A 144 9.79 10.74 -6.00
CA LYS A 144 11.10 10.43 -5.38
C LYS A 144 11.24 8.93 -5.14
N LYS A 145 10.22 8.25 -4.59
CA LYS A 145 10.25 6.79 -4.35
C LYS A 145 10.31 5.98 -5.64
N LYS A 146 9.59 6.37 -6.70
CA LYS A 146 9.65 5.75 -8.04
C LYS A 146 11.06 5.87 -8.64
N LYS A 147 11.71 7.04 -8.50
CA LYS A 147 13.11 7.28 -8.91
C LYS A 147 14.11 6.46 -8.08
N GLU A 148 13.92 6.33 -6.76
CA GLU A 148 14.73 5.46 -5.89
C GLU A 148 14.62 3.98 -6.28
N ARG A 149 13.41 3.47 -6.57
CA ARG A 149 13.16 2.09 -6.99
C ARG A 149 13.90 1.75 -8.30
N ARG A 150 13.71 2.58 -9.34
CA ARG A 150 14.40 2.46 -10.64
C ARG A 150 15.92 2.46 -10.52
N LYS A 151 16.51 3.26 -9.63
CA LYS A 151 17.96 3.26 -9.37
C LYS A 151 18.43 1.95 -8.72
N LYS A 152 17.65 1.35 -7.82
CA LYS A 152 17.97 0.06 -7.18
C LYS A 152 17.88 -1.10 -8.17
N GLU A 153 16.85 -1.12 -9.03
CA GLU A 153 16.67 -2.12 -10.10
C GLU A 153 17.85 -2.09 -11.08
N LYS A 154 18.23 -0.92 -11.60
CA LYS A 154 19.42 -0.76 -12.45
C LYS A 154 20.69 -1.27 -11.77
N LYS A 155 20.91 -0.99 -10.47
CA LYS A 155 22.07 -1.50 -9.72
C LYS A 155 22.04 -3.02 -9.50
N LYS A 156 20.86 -3.64 -9.34
CA LYS A 156 20.75 -5.11 -9.26
C LYS A 156 21.15 -5.77 -10.59
N ASN A 157 20.68 -5.21 -11.70
CA ASN A 157 20.96 -5.71 -13.05
C ASN A 157 22.40 -5.43 -13.52
N LEU A 158 23.15 -4.59 -12.81
CA LEU A 158 24.56 -4.30 -13.07
C LEU A 158 25.55 -5.12 -12.22
N LYS A 159 25.08 -6.10 -11.44
CA LYS A 159 25.99 -7.04 -10.78
C LYS A 159 26.72 -7.88 -11.84
N PRO A 160 28.06 -7.97 -11.81
CA PRO A 160 28.81 -8.75 -12.79
C PRO A 160 28.50 -10.25 -12.67
N PRO A 161 28.71 -11.05 -13.73
CA PRO A 161 28.54 -12.49 -13.67
C PRO A 161 29.41 -13.08 -12.55
N THR A 162 28.85 -14.02 -11.81
CA THR A 162 29.58 -14.76 -10.77
C THR A 162 30.78 -15.45 -11.41
N CYS A 163 31.99 -15.11 -10.95
CA CYS A 163 33.21 -15.79 -11.34
C CYS A 163 33.10 -17.27 -10.98
N MET A 164 32.93 -18.13 -12.00
CA MET A 164 33.14 -19.56 -11.85
C MET A 164 34.64 -19.83 -11.77
N CYS A 165 35.20 -19.76 -10.56
CA CYS A 165 36.50 -20.36 -10.31
C CYS A 165 36.34 -21.88 -10.40
N SER A 166 36.74 -22.44 -11.55
CA SER A 166 36.76 -23.88 -11.81
C SER A 166 37.76 -24.55 -10.86
N ARG A 167 37.25 -25.34 -9.90
CA ARG A 167 38.09 -26.28 -9.14
C ARG A 167 38.55 -27.40 -10.08
N SER A 168 39.79 -27.32 -10.55
CA SER A 168 40.48 -28.40 -11.25
C SER A 168 41.97 -28.36 -10.93
N GLN A 169 42.53 -29.53 -10.57
CA GLN A 169 43.97 -29.86 -10.52
C GLN A 169 44.76 -29.21 -9.35
N VAL A 170 45.77 -29.85 -8.72
CA VAL A 170 46.44 -31.16 -8.92
C VAL A 170 46.64 -31.88 -7.55
N LEU A 171 46.83 -33.20 -7.56
CA LEU A 171 47.36 -33.98 -6.44
C LEU A 171 48.81 -33.59 -6.05
N ASN A 172 49.13 -33.74 -4.77
CA ASN A 172 50.40 -34.22 -4.19
C ASN A 172 50.16 -34.34 -2.66
N GLN A 173 50.70 -35.26 -1.87
CA GLN A 173 51.52 -36.46 -2.00
C GLN A 173 51.77 -36.81 -0.52
N ILE A 174 51.19 -37.90 0.01
CA ILE A 174 51.49 -38.35 1.37
C ILE A 174 52.16 -39.72 1.27
N LEU A 175 53.44 -39.75 1.62
CA LEU A 175 54.25 -40.95 1.79
C LEU A 175 54.61 -41.07 3.28
N TYR A 176 54.19 -42.18 3.88
CA TYR A 176 54.91 -42.98 4.88
C TYR A 176 55.42 -42.37 6.21
N LEU A 177 55.03 -43.04 7.31
CA LEU A 177 55.68 -43.11 8.64
C LEU A 177 55.67 -41.78 9.45
N GLU A 178 55.76 -41.74 10.77
CA GLU A 178 55.72 -42.78 11.81
C GLU A 178 54.41 -42.64 12.64
N VAL A 179 53.94 -43.61 13.42
CA VAL A 179 54.53 -44.92 13.78
C VAL A 179 53.67 -46.04 13.19
#